data_AF-A0A355CEF0-F1
#
_entry.id   AF-A0A355CEF0-F1
#
_cell.length_a   1.000
_cell.length_b   1.000
_cell.length_c   1.000
_cell.angle_alpha   90.00
_cell.angle_beta   90.00
_cell.angle_gamma   90.00
#
_symmetry.space_group_name_H-M   'P 1'
#
loop_
_entity.id
_entity.type
_entity.pdbx_description
1 polymer ?
#
loop_
_entity_poly.entity_id
_entity_poly.type
_entity_poly.pdbx_seq_one_letter_code
_entity_poly.pdbx_strand_id
1 'polypeptide(L)'
;RFFDNDVNKVPKTALTVGVGTVLDAKEVLILVNGHHKARALYHAVEGPINQMWTISALQLHQKGIIVCDYDACAELRVGTYKYFLDIEHDNLDPESLL
;
A
#
# COMPACT_ATOMS: atom_id res chain seq x y z
N ARG A 1 3.73 -10.33 19.39
CA ARG A 1 4.44 -11.18 18.40
C ARG A 1 5.96 -11.09 18.55
N PHE A 2 6.59 -9.94 18.30
CA PHE A 2 8.06 -9.84 18.20
C PHE A 2 8.82 -9.64 19.52
N PHE A 3 8.11 -9.45 20.64
CA PHE A 3 8.67 -9.27 21.98
C PHE A 3 7.99 -10.21 22.99
N ASP A 4 8.04 -11.52 22.73
CA ASP A 4 7.44 -12.56 23.58
C ASP A 4 5.94 -12.38 23.89
N ASN A 5 5.22 -11.71 22.98
CA ASN A 5 3.83 -11.28 23.19
C ASN A 5 3.59 -10.36 24.40
N ASP A 6 4.62 -9.73 24.94
CA ASP A 6 4.53 -8.72 25.99
C ASP A 6 4.57 -7.30 25.41
N VAL A 7 3.49 -6.55 25.60
CA VAL A 7 3.34 -5.17 25.11
C VAL A 7 4.28 -4.21 25.85
N ASN A 8 4.63 -4.50 27.10
CA ASN A 8 5.49 -3.63 27.90
C ASN A 8 6.94 -3.60 27.40
N LYS A 9 7.34 -4.64 26.65
CA LYS A 9 8.67 -4.73 26.03
C LYS A 9 8.77 -3.97 24.71
N VAL A 10 7.66 -3.56 24.11
CA VAL A 10 7.66 -2.82 22.83
C VAL A 10 8.08 -1.36 23.09
N PRO A 11 9.10 -0.82 22.38
CA PRO A 11 9.47 0.58 22.51
C PRO A 11 8.30 1.53 22.22
N LYS A 12 8.10 2.54 23.07
CA LYS A 12 6.99 3.51 22.95
C LYS A 12 7.25 4.63 21.93
N THR A 13 8.50 4.76 21.47
CA THR A 13 8.93 5.82 20.56
C THR A 13 9.80 5.23 19.46
N ALA A 14 9.79 5.86 18.29
CA ALA A 14 10.58 5.48 17.13
C ALA A 14 11.02 6.74 16.38
N LEU A 15 12.15 6.66 15.68
CA LEU A 15 12.54 7.63 14.68
C LEU A 15 12.05 7.12 13.32
N THR A 16 11.34 7.98 12.59
CA THR A 16 10.77 7.65 11.27
C THR A 16 11.03 8.79 10.31
N VAL A 17 11.14 8.47 9.02
CA VAL A 17 11.03 9.46 7.97
C VAL A 17 9.61 10.02 7.92
N GLY A 18 9.48 11.29 7.50
CA GLY A 18 8.19 11.92 7.30
C GLY A 18 7.53 11.47 6.00
N VAL A 19 6.23 11.68 5.88
CA VAL A 19 5.48 11.41 4.63
C VAL A 19 6.05 12.21 3.46
N GLY A 20 6.38 13.49 3.68
CA GLY A 20 6.99 14.34 2.66
C GLY A 20 8.31 13.77 2.14
N THR A 21 9.17 13.28 3.03
CA THR A 21 10.44 12.67 2.65
C THR A 21 10.26 11.43 1.77
N VAL A 22 9.21 10.64 2.00
CA VAL A 22 8.88 9.49 1.13
C VAL A 22 8.36 9.98 -0.22
N LEU A 23 7.57 11.05 -0.25
CA LEU A 23 7.04 11.63 -1.48
C LEU A 23 8.09 12.41 -2.30
N ASP A 24 9.21 12.79 -1.70
CA ASP A 24 10.35 13.40 -2.40
C ASP A 24 11.19 12.37 -3.18
N ALA A 25 10.93 11.07 -3.00
CA ALA A 25 11.61 10.02 -3.75
C ALA A 25 11.26 10.10 -5.26
N LYS A 26 12.13 9.58 -6.12
CA LYS A 26 11.86 9.54 -7.56
C LYS A 26 10.70 8.59 -7.89
N GLU A 27 10.64 7.46 -7.21
CA GLU A 27 9.67 6.37 -7.38
C GLU A 27 9.40 5.74 -6.02
N VAL A 28 8.14 5.43 -5.75
CA VAL A 28 7.70 4.82 -4.48
C VAL A 28 6.95 3.53 -4.78
N LEU A 29 7.45 2.41 -4.24
CA LEU A 29 6.84 1.09 -4.34
C LEU A 29 6.33 0.65 -2.96
N ILE A 30 5.06 0.25 -2.88
CA ILE A 30 4.43 -0.22 -1.64
C ILE A 30 3.94 -1.66 -1.83
N LEU A 31 4.25 -2.52 -0.86
CA LEU A 31 3.78 -3.90 -0.82
C LEU A 31 2.61 -4.05 0.15
N VAL A 32 1.52 -4.67 -0.30
CA VAL A 32 0.31 -4.89 0.49
C VAL A 32 -0.11 -6.36 0.40
N ASN A 33 -0.07 -7.07 1.52
CA ASN A 33 -0.41 -8.49 1.54
C ASN A 33 -1.41 -8.80 2.66
N GLY A 34 -2.41 -9.61 2.32
CA GLY A 34 -3.36 -10.22 3.23
C GLY A 34 -4.58 -9.35 3.56
N HIS A 35 -5.67 -10.03 3.92
CA HIS A 35 -6.97 -9.42 4.20
C HIS A 35 -6.94 -8.35 5.28
N HIS A 36 -6.04 -8.45 6.27
CA HIS A 36 -5.90 -7.46 7.35
C HIS A 36 -5.44 -6.07 6.86
N LYS A 37 -5.05 -5.94 5.59
CA LYS A 37 -4.68 -4.68 4.94
C LYS A 37 -5.73 -4.17 3.94
N ALA A 38 -6.81 -4.91 3.71
CA ALA A 38 -7.79 -4.57 2.66
C ALA A 38 -8.40 -3.19 2.84
N ARG A 39 -8.82 -2.85 4.06
CA ARG A 39 -9.31 -1.51 4.40
C ARG A 39 -8.30 -0.39 4.15
N ALA A 40 -7.02 -0.62 4.42
CA ALA A 40 -5.99 0.36 4.18
C ALA A 40 -5.78 0.58 2.67
N LEU A 41 -5.82 -0.49 1.88
CA LEU A 41 -5.74 -0.43 0.42
C LEU A 41 -6.94 0.32 -0.18
N TYR A 42 -8.15 0.05 0.31
CA TYR A 42 -9.34 0.80 -0.06
C TYR A 42 -9.17 2.31 0.13
N HIS A 43 -8.70 2.75 1.31
CA HIS A 43 -8.46 4.17 1.56
C HIS A 43 -7.29 4.75 0.76
N ALA A 44 -6.31 3.93 0.37
CA ALA A 44 -5.19 4.34 -0.47
C ALA A 44 -5.62 4.61 -1.92
N VAL A 45 -6.51 3.78 -2.48
CA VAL A 45 -6.87 3.80 -3.91
C VAL A 45 -8.19 4.53 -4.18
N GLU A 46 -9.24 4.23 -3.42
CA GLU A 46 -10.60 4.75 -3.65
C GLU A 46 -10.98 5.90 -2.70
N GLY A 47 -10.29 6.00 -1.57
CA GLY A 47 -10.54 7.03 -0.55
C GLY A 47 -9.95 8.40 -0.91
N PRO A 48 -10.47 9.48 -0.29
CA PRO A 48 -9.87 10.81 -0.42
C PRO A 48 -8.54 10.89 0.34
N ILE A 49 -7.66 11.79 -0.11
CA ILE A 49 -6.42 12.13 0.60
C ILE A 49 -6.76 12.64 2.00
N ASN A 50 -6.25 11.97 3.02
CA ASN A 50 -6.49 12.33 4.41
C ASN A 50 -5.34 11.89 5.33
N GLN A 51 -5.13 12.62 6.42
CA GLN A 51 -4.04 12.35 7.38
C GLN A 51 -4.27 11.12 8.28
N MET A 52 -5.50 10.60 8.38
CA MET A 52 -5.79 9.38 9.15
C MET A 52 -5.28 8.13 8.43
N TRP A 53 -5.23 8.18 7.10
CA TRP A 53 -4.70 7.15 6.20
C TRP A 53 -3.58 7.76 5.37
N THR A 54 -2.41 7.94 5.98
CA THR A 54 -1.27 8.64 5.36
C THR A 54 -0.82 8.05 4.03
N ILE A 55 -1.10 6.77 3.76
CA ILE A 55 -0.87 6.13 2.46
C ILE A 55 -1.63 6.78 1.31
N SER A 56 -2.77 7.42 1.59
CA SER A 56 -3.54 8.19 0.58
C SER A 56 -2.74 9.36 0.00
N ALA A 57 -1.70 9.84 0.69
CA ALA A 57 -0.79 10.84 0.15
C ALA A 57 -0.01 10.35 -1.09
N LEU A 58 0.10 9.03 -1.30
CA LEU A 58 0.70 8.45 -2.49
C LEU A 58 -0.05 8.87 -3.78
N GLN A 59 -1.33 9.22 -3.69
CA GLN A 59 -2.11 9.76 -4.82
C GLN A 59 -1.53 11.07 -5.38
N LEU A 60 -0.72 11.80 -4.60
CA LEU A 60 -0.03 13.02 -5.04
C LEU A 60 1.32 12.73 -5.70
N HIS A 61 1.83 11.50 -5.58
CA HIS A 61 3.13 11.13 -6.10
C HIS A 61 3.06 10.83 -7.61
N GLN A 62 3.95 11.41 -8.41
CA GLN A 62 3.94 11.22 -9.85
C GLN A 62 4.22 9.77 -10.27
N LYS A 63 4.93 9.00 -9.44
CA LYS A 63 5.33 7.63 -9.71
C LYS A 63 5.17 6.72 -8.50
N GLY A 64 3.92 6.51 -8.08
CA GLY A 64 3.57 5.58 -7.01
C GLY A 64 3.09 4.24 -7.56
N ILE A 65 3.64 3.13 -7.08
CA ILE A 65 3.23 1.78 -7.43
C ILE A 65 2.82 1.04 -6.16
N ILE A 66 1.67 0.36 -6.21
CA ILE A 66 1.22 -0.54 -5.16
C ILE A 66 1.17 -1.96 -5.74
N VAL A 67 1.91 -2.87 -5.13
CA VAL A 67 1.84 -4.30 -5.43
C VAL A 67 1.06 -4.97 -4.33
N CYS A 68 -0.01 -5.67 -4.71
CA CYS A 68 -0.92 -6.29 -3.77
C CYS A 68 -1.27 -7.74 -4.13
N ASP A 69 -1.57 -8.54 -3.12
CA ASP A 69 -2.16 -9.86 -3.32
C ASP A 69 -3.67 -9.78 -3.47
N TYR A 70 -4.28 -10.88 -3.89
CA TYR A 70 -5.73 -10.97 -4.06
C TYR A 70 -6.49 -10.67 -2.76
N ASP A 71 -6.02 -11.18 -1.62
CA ASP A 71 -6.69 -11.02 -0.33
C ASP A 71 -6.73 -9.57 0.16
N ALA A 72 -5.69 -8.77 -0.13
CA ALA A 72 -5.70 -7.34 0.17
C ALA A 72 -6.70 -6.56 -0.70
N CYS A 73 -7.12 -7.09 -1.85
CA CYS A 73 -8.08 -6.44 -2.73
C CYS A 73 -9.55 -6.65 -2.31
N ALA A 74 -9.82 -7.39 -1.23
CA ALA A 74 -11.18 -7.81 -0.84
C ALA A 74 -12.16 -6.65 -0.59
N GLU A 75 -11.68 -5.46 -0.19
CA GLU A 75 -12.52 -4.28 0.06
C GLU A 75 -12.56 -3.29 -1.12
N LEU A 76 -11.87 -3.58 -2.22
CA LEU A 76 -11.94 -2.76 -3.44
C LEU A 76 -13.23 -3.04 -4.21
N ARG A 77 -13.73 -2.04 -4.93
CA ARG A 77 -14.80 -2.26 -5.90
C ARG A 77 -14.28 -3.15 -7.02
N VAL A 78 -15.14 -4.05 -7.49
CA VAL A 78 -14.85 -4.94 -8.63
C VAL A 78 -14.40 -4.15 -9.86
N GLY A 79 -14.98 -2.97 -10.09
CA GLY A 79 -14.59 -2.08 -11.19
C GLY A 79 -13.16 -1.57 -11.06
N THR A 80 -12.77 -1.10 -9.87
CA THR A 80 -11.40 -0.64 -9.58
C THR A 80 -10.39 -1.77 -9.75
N TYR A 81 -10.69 -2.95 -9.20
CA TYR A 81 -9.83 -4.12 -9.34
C TYR A 81 -9.61 -4.50 -10.81
N LYS A 82 -10.69 -4.61 -11.59
CA LYS A 82 -10.60 -4.93 -13.03
C LYS A 82 -9.89 -3.85 -13.84
N TYR A 83 -10.07 -2.58 -13.49
CA TYR A 83 -9.41 -1.47 -14.16
C TYR A 83 -7.87 -1.57 -14.08
N PHE A 84 -7.32 -1.85 -12.90
CA PHE A 84 -5.87 -1.99 -12.75
C PHE A 84 -5.33 -3.29 -13.32
N LEU A 85 -6.10 -4.39 -13.27
CA LEU A 85 -5.72 -5.63 -13.94
C LEU A 85 -5.63 -5.46 -15.48
N ASP A 86 -6.52 -4.66 -16.06
CA ASP A 86 -6.52 -4.38 -17.49
C ASP A 86 -5.31 -3.52 -17.88
N ILE A 87 -5.00 -2.48 -17.09
CA ILE A 87 -3.80 -1.64 -17.29
C ILE A 87 -2.52 -2.47 -17.26
N GLU A 88 -2.40 -3.36 -16.28
CA GLU A 88 -1.16 -4.12 -16.05
C GLU A 88 -1.18 -5.51 -16.71
N HIS A 89 -2.16 -5.83 -17.57
CA HIS A 89 -2.36 -7.16 -18.15
C HIS A 89 -1.06 -7.84 -18.63
N ASP A 90 -0.18 -7.08 -19.30
CA ASP A 90 1.08 -7.59 -19.86
C ASP A 90 2.23 -7.69 -18.84
N ASN A 91 2.08 -7.08 -17.66
CA ASN A 91 3.10 -6.97 -16.61
C ASN A 91 2.78 -7.79 -15.35
N LEU A 92 1.66 -8.52 -15.31
CA LEU A 92 1.24 -9.30 -14.14
C LEU A 92 2.04 -10.59 -13.95
N ASP A 93 2.64 -11.12 -15.01
CA ASP A 93 3.46 -12.32 -14.96
C ASP A 93 4.93 -11.95 -14.72
N PRO A 94 5.52 -12.31 -13.56
CA PRO A 94 6.94 -12.06 -13.32
C PRO A 94 7.86 -12.77 -14.32
N GLU A 95 7.43 -13.89 -14.91
CA GLU A 95 8.21 -14.62 -15.90
C GLU A 95 8.23 -13.93 -17.27
N SER A 96 7.26 -13.07 -17.58
CA SER A 96 7.28 -12.27 -18.83
C SER A 96 8.27 -11.11 -18.79
N LEU A 97 8.82 -10.79 -17.62
CA LEU A 97 9.71 -9.65 -17.36
C LEU A 97 11.20 -10.04 -17.26
N LEU A 98 11.54 -11.33 -17.32
CA LEU A 98 12.90 -11.88 -17.21
C LEU A 98 13.39 -12.45 -18.54
#